data_AF-G9X262-F1
#
_entry.id   AF-G9X262-F1
#
_cell.length_a   1.000
_cell.length_b   1.000
_cell.length_c   1.000
_cell.angle_alpha   90.00
_cell.angle_beta   90.00
_cell.angle_gamma   90.00
#
_symmetry.space_group_name_H-M   'P 1'
#
loop_
_entity.id
_entity.type
_entity.pdbx_description
1 polymer ?
#
loop_
_entity_poly.entity_id
_entity_poly.type
_entity_poly.pdbx_seq_one_letter_code
_entity_poly.pdbx_strand_id
1 'polypeptide(L)'
;MRELVVQGANDPNQDEDRGAIQSEIKQLTKEIQDVSKKTQFNKQTLLNGEFKDKKLQVGANQDQALNISIKSMSAGGIGIADIAAADQTASKTEGESLEDWVDLDAAYEFDVTINGVTKHITMNGTTEKDKSHALAKINAAFTGIATATLNGNKIKITASEVGNGSV
;
A
#
# COMPACT_ATOMS: atom_id res chain seq x y z
N MET A 1 -0.59 -10.33 -14.14
CA MET A 1 -0.51 -8.85 -14.08
C MET A 1 -1.67 -8.16 -14.77
N ARG A 2 -1.95 -8.32 -16.08
CA ARG A 2 -3.12 -7.67 -16.73
C ARG A 2 -4.44 -7.99 -16.05
N GLU A 3 -4.67 -9.25 -15.71
CA GLU A 3 -5.87 -9.71 -15.01
C GLU A 3 -5.98 -9.09 -13.61
N LEU A 4 -4.89 -9.10 -12.83
CA LEU A 4 -4.80 -8.46 -11.52
C LEU A 4 -5.07 -6.95 -11.56
N VAL A 5 -4.60 -6.26 -12.60
CA VAL A 5 -4.86 -4.82 -12.79
C VAL A 5 -6.34 -4.56 -13.12
N VAL A 6 -6.97 -5.42 -13.93
CA VAL A 6 -8.41 -5.33 -14.23
C VAL A 6 -9.25 -5.65 -13.00
N GLN A 7 -8.83 -6.60 -12.18
CA GLN A 7 -9.47 -6.91 -10.90
C GLN A 7 -9.37 -5.72 -9.94
N GLY A 8 -8.18 -5.15 -9.75
CA GLY A 8 -7.98 -3.98 -8.87
C GLY A 8 -8.64 -2.68 -9.34
N ALA A 9 -9.02 -2.60 -10.63
CA ALA A 9 -9.74 -1.46 -11.22
C ALA A 9 -11.28 -1.59 -11.17
N ASN A 10 -11.81 -2.79 -10.88
CA ASN A 10 -13.25 -2.98 -10.69
C ASN A 10 -13.62 -2.69 -9.22
N ASP A 11 -14.62 -1.83 -9.03
CA ASP A 11 -14.82 -0.96 -7.86
C ASP A 11 -15.86 -1.48 -6.82
N PRO A 12 -15.75 -2.74 -6.34
CA PRO A 12 -16.20 -3.01 -4.97
C PRO A 12 -15.14 -3.78 -4.15
N ASN A 13 -13.90 -3.86 -4.62
CA ASN A 13 -12.83 -4.51 -3.88
C ASN A 13 -12.45 -3.66 -2.67
N GLN A 14 -12.53 -4.26 -1.49
CA GLN A 14 -12.12 -3.62 -0.24
C GLN A 14 -10.64 -3.19 -0.36
N ASP A 15 -10.23 -2.13 0.32
CA ASP A 15 -8.84 -1.64 0.27
C ASP A 15 -7.82 -2.74 0.62
N GLU A 16 -8.24 -3.73 1.42
CA GLU A 16 -7.47 -4.92 1.78
C GLU A 16 -7.23 -5.87 0.58
N ASP A 17 -8.25 -6.11 -0.26
CA ASP A 17 -8.13 -6.92 -1.49
C ASP A 17 -7.21 -6.23 -2.51
N ARG A 18 -7.30 -4.89 -2.60
CA ARG A 18 -6.41 -4.10 -3.46
C ARG A 18 -4.96 -4.15 -2.97
N GLY A 19 -4.75 -4.17 -1.65
CA GLY A 19 -3.44 -4.37 -1.03
C GLY A 19 -2.84 -5.75 -1.35
N ALA A 20 -3.65 -6.82 -1.26
CA ALA A 20 -3.23 -8.18 -1.61
C ALA A 20 -2.86 -8.30 -3.11
N ILE A 21 -3.69 -7.77 -4.00
CA ILE A 21 -3.43 -7.71 -5.45
C ILE A 21 -2.11 -6.97 -5.74
N GLN A 22 -1.86 -5.85 -5.05
CA GLN A 22 -0.61 -5.09 -5.23
C GLN A 22 0.61 -5.87 -4.74
N SER A 23 0.48 -6.60 -3.63
CA SER A 23 1.55 -7.48 -3.14
C SER A 23 1.91 -8.55 -4.18
N GLU A 24 0.90 -9.14 -4.81
CA GLU A 24 1.10 -10.12 -5.87
C GLU A 24 1.74 -9.50 -7.13
N ILE A 25 1.32 -8.30 -7.54
CA ILE A 25 1.95 -7.54 -8.63
C ILE A 25 3.43 -7.23 -8.32
N LYS A 26 3.75 -6.82 -7.08
CA LYS A 26 5.13 -6.58 -6.63
C LYS A 26 5.95 -7.86 -6.69
N GLN A 27 5.40 -8.99 -6.25
CA GLN A 27 6.07 -10.29 -6.32
C GLN A 27 6.33 -10.75 -7.76
N LEU A 28 5.34 -10.64 -8.64
CA LEU A 28 5.47 -10.97 -10.06
C LEU A 28 6.50 -10.07 -10.76
N THR A 29 6.50 -8.76 -10.45
CA THR A 29 7.48 -7.81 -11.01
C THR A 29 8.90 -8.13 -10.54
N LYS A 30 9.06 -8.49 -9.26
CA LYS A 30 10.33 -8.95 -8.71
C LYS A 30 10.82 -10.21 -9.42
N GLU A 31 9.94 -11.19 -9.62
CA GLU A 31 10.30 -12.43 -10.32
C GLU A 31 10.73 -12.16 -11.76
N ILE A 32 10.05 -11.26 -12.47
CA ILE A 32 10.47 -10.83 -13.83
C ILE A 32 11.87 -10.21 -13.81
N GLN A 33 12.15 -9.36 -12.82
CA GLN A 33 13.48 -8.75 -12.68
C GLN A 33 14.55 -9.80 -12.32
N ASP A 34 14.19 -10.80 -11.54
CA ASP A 34 15.08 -11.92 -11.20
C ASP A 34 15.36 -12.83 -12.40
N VAL A 35 14.34 -13.18 -13.19
CA VAL A 35 14.51 -13.91 -14.45
C VAL A 35 15.42 -13.13 -15.40
N SER A 36 15.20 -11.82 -15.53
CA SER A 36 16.05 -10.94 -16.35
C SER A 36 17.53 -10.98 -15.94
N LYS A 37 17.82 -11.13 -14.63
CA LYS A 37 19.19 -11.22 -14.09
C LYS A 37 19.79 -12.63 -14.13
N LYS A 38 18.97 -13.67 -13.88
CA LYS A 38 19.42 -15.07 -13.73
C LYS A 38 19.51 -15.81 -15.06
N THR A 39 18.77 -15.41 -16.09
CA THR A 39 18.82 -16.05 -17.41
C THR A 39 20.16 -15.76 -18.09
N GLN A 40 21.02 -16.78 -18.09
CA GLN A 40 22.36 -16.74 -18.65
C GLN A 40 22.59 -17.89 -19.62
N PHE A 41 23.38 -17.64 -20.66
CA PHE A 41 23.96 -18.66 -21.52
C PHE A 41 25.47 -18.49 -21.54
N ASN A 42 26.20 -19.56 -21.23
CA ASN A 42 27.66 -19.54 -21.17
C ASN A 42 28.23 -18.36 -20.35
N LYS A 43 27.67 -18.13 -19.14
CA LYS A 43 28.02 -17.03 -18.23
C LYS A 43 27.73 -15.61 -18.76
N GLN A 44 26.99 -15.48 -19.87
CA GLN A 44 26.53 -14.20 -20.40
C GLN A 44 25.04 -14.04 -20.09
N THR A 45 24.69 -12.97 -19.40
CA THR A 45 23.28 -12.62 -19.14
C THR A 45 22.61 -12.20 -20.44
N LEU A 46 21.43 -12.75 -20.70
CA LEU A 46 20.72 -12.56 -21.97
C LEU A 46 19.71 -11.40 -21.90
N LEU A 47 19.01 -11.30 -20.77
CA LEU A 47 17.74 -10.56 -20.68
C LEU A 47 17.85 -9.23 -19.93
N ASN A 48 19.03 -8.86 -19.43
CA ASN A 48 19.27 -7.60 -18.74
C ASN A 48 19.43 -6.41 -19.71
N GLY A 49 19.64 -6.68 -20.99
CA GLY A 49 19.89 -5.69 -22.04
C GLY A 49 21.36 -5.45 -22.36
N GLU A 50 22.29 -6.18 -21.73
CA GLU A 50 23.72 -6.13 -22.06
C GLU A 50 24.08 -7.02 -23.26
N PHE A 51 23.19 -7.96 -23.62
CA PHE A 51 23.37 -8.87 -24.74
C PHE A 51 23.13 -8.15 -26.08
N LYS A 52 24.04 -7.26 -26.47
CA LYS A 52 24.00 -6.50 -27.72
C LYS A 52 25.15 -6.89 -28.65
N ASP A 53 24.88 -6.83 -29.94
CA ASP A 53 25.84 -6.94 -31.04
C ASP A 53 26.69 -8.20 -31.01
N LYS A 54 26.10 -9.32 -30.56
CA LYS A 54 26.77 -10.62 -30.54
C LYS A 54 26.79 -11.19 -31.94
N LYS A 55 27.98 -11.42 -32.48
CA LYS A 55 28.16 -12.04 -33.79
C LYS A 55 28.31 -13.54 -33.62
N LEU A 56 27.38 -14.29 -34.20
CA LEU A 56 27.48 -15.73 -34.34
C LEU A 56 27.96 -16.02 -35.77
N GLN A 57 29.17 -16.53 -35.93
CA GLN A 57 29.65 -16.98 -37.24
C GLN A 57 28.83 -18.19 -37.69
N VAL A 58 28.19 -18.11 -38.84
CA VAL A 58 27.30 -19.15 -39.40
C VAL A 58 27.83 -19.76 -40.69
N GLY A 59 28.96 -19.28 -41.22
CA GLY A 59 29.58 -19.79 -42.44
C GLY A 59 31.10 -19.86 -42.38
N ALA A 60 31.71 -20.37 -43.46
CA ALA A 60 33.15 -20.63 -43.53
C ALA A 60 33.99 -19.39 -43.87
N ASN A 61 33.38 -18.37 -44.49
CA ASN A 61 34.09 -17.18 -44.96
C ASN A 61 33.96 -15.99 -43.99
N GLN A 62 34.91 -15.05 -44.07
CA GLN A 62 34.83 -13.79 -43.33
C GLN A 62 33.51 -13.07 -43.65
N ASP A 63 32.90 -12.46 -42.63
CA ASP A 63 31.62 -11.73 -42.67
C ASP A 63 30.33 -12.57 -42.80
N GLN A 64 30.42 -13.91 -42.83
CA GLN A 64 29.25 -14.79 -42.69
C GLN A 64 28.83 -14.94 -41.22
N ALA A 65 28.31 -13.86 -40.63
CA ALA A 65 27.87 -13.82 -39.25
C ALA A 65 26.42 -13.33 -39.08
N LEU A 66 25.72 -13.91 -38.11
CA LEU A 66 24.43 -13.46 -37.60
C LEU A 66 24.64 -12.55 -36.41
N ASN A 67 24.14 -11.31 -36.49
CA ASN A 67 24.11 -10.39 -35.36
C ASN A 67 22.88 -10.65 -34.50
N ILE A 68 23.10 -10.90 -33.21
CA ILE A 68 22.07 -11.14 -32.21
C ILE A 68 22.17 -10.05 -31.14
N SER A 69 21.05 -9.36 -30.95
CA SER A 69 20.87 -8.36 -29.89
C SER A 69 19.55 -8.62 -29.18
N ILE A 70 19.60 -8.76 -27.87
CA ILE A 70 18.42 -8.94 -27.01
C ILE A 70 18.23 -7.65 -26.22
N LYS A 71 17.04 -7.04 -26.36
CA LYS A 71 16.66 -5.87 -25.56
C LYS A 71 16.42 -6.26 -24.11
N SER A 72 16.51 -5.29 -23.20
CA SER A 72 16.24 -5.53 -21.77
C SER A 72 14.80 -5.99 -21.57
N MET A 73 14.63 -7.19 -21.02
CA MET A 73 13.33 -7.75 -20.59
C MET A 73 13.10 -7.55 -19.08
N SER A 74 13.88 -6.67 -18.45
CA SER A 74 13.68 -6.28 -17.06
C SER A 74 12.35 -5.52 -16.88
N ALA A 75 11.86 -5.43 -15.64
CA ALA A 75 10.65 -4.67 -15.32
C ALA A 75 10.67 -3.22 -15.86
N GLY A 76 11.83 -2.55 -15.80
CA GLY A 76 12.01 -1.24 -16.41
C GLY A 76 12.09 -1.29 -17.95
N GLY A 77 12.73 -2.32 -18.50
CA GLY A 77 12.90 -2.50 -19.94
C GLY A 77 11.60 -2.76 -20.71
N ILE A 78 10.57 -3.29 -20.04
CA ILE A 78 9.23 -3.54 -20.62
C ILE A 78 8.14 -2.60 -20.09
N GLY A 79 8.52 -1.57 -19.31
CA GLY A 79 7.62 -0.51 -18.86
C GLY A 79 6.62 -0.91 -17.78
N ILE A 80 6.93 -1.92 -16.96
CA ILE A 80 6.06 -2.38 -15.84
C ILE A 80 6.57 -1.94 -14.47
N ALA A 81 7.73 -1.29 -14.39
CA ALA A 81 8.29 -0.81 -13.12
C ALA A 81 7.34 0.15 -12.40
N ASP A 82 6.64 1.01 -13.15
CA ASP A 82 5.71 1.99 -12.60
C ASP A 82 4.42 1.36 -12.06
N ILE A 83 4.04 0.18 -12.55
CA ILE A 83 2.88 -0.58 -12.07
C ILE A 83 3.13 -1.09 -10.64
N ALA A 84 4.38 -1.43 -10.30
CA ALA A 84 4.76 -1.83 -8.94
C ALA A 84 4.92 -0.63 -7.98
N ALA A 85 5.22 0.56 -8.53
CA ALA A 85 5.49 1.78 -7.78
C ALA A 85 4.22 2.62 -7.47
N ALA A 86 3.08 2.29 -8.08
CA ALA A 86 1.77 2.81 -7.66
C ALA A 86 1.41 2.25 -6.28
N ASP A 87 2.11 2.73 -5.25
CA ASP A 87 1.79 2.46 -3.86
C ASP A 87 0.51 3.24 -3.55
N GLN A 88 -0.63 2.59 -3.75
CA GLN A 88 -1.79 2.88 -2.94
C GLN A 88 -1.39 2.40 -1.55
N THR A 89 -0.70 3.27 -0.79
CA THR A 89 -0.47 3.05 0.62
C THR A 89 -1.84 2.81 1.19
N ALA A 90 -2.09 1.58 1.60
CA ALA A 90 -3.30 1.21 2.26
C ALA A 90 -3.27 2.06 3.55
N SER A 91 -4.01 3.17 3.51
CA SER A 91 -3.96 4.17 4.57
C SER A 91 -4.96 3.74 5.63
N LYS A 92 -4.53 3.79 6.88
CA LYS A 92 -5.46 3.62 7.99
C LYS A 92 -6.47 4.76 7.91
N THR A 93 -7.73 4.45 8.13
CA THR A 93 -8.76 5.47 8.34
C THR A 93 -8.37 6.26 9.59
N GLU A 94 -8.18 7.56 9.42
CA GLU A 94 -7.79 8.47 10.49
C GLU A 94 -8.85 9.55 10.61
N GLY A 95 -9.42 9.76 11.79
CA GLY A 95 -10.29 10.90 12.09
C GLY A 95 -9.66 11.80 13.13
N GLU A 96 -9.75 13.11 12.95
CA GLU A 96 -9.31 14.10 13.94
C GLU A 96 -10.47 15.01 14.32
N SER A 97 -10.57 15.39 15.59
CA SER A 97 -11.57 16.37 16.02
C SER A 97 -11.37 17.70 15.29
N LEU A 98 -12.45 18.30 14.78
CA LEU A 98 -12.36 19.58 14.06
C LEU A 98 -11.78 20.68 14.94
N GLU A 99 -12.18 20.69 16.21
CA GLU A 99 -11.78 21.66 17.21
C GLU A 99 -10.88 21.03 18.28
N ASP A 100 -10.17 21.90 19.00
CA ASP A 100 -9.40 21.52 20.18
C ASP A 100 -10.36 21.04 21.28
N TRP A 101 -9.93 20.00 22.01
CA TRP A 101 -10.68 19.53 23.15
C TRP A 101 -10.72 20.60 24.25
N VAL A 102 -11.92 20.87 24.74
CA VAL A 102 -12.18 21.73 25.90
C VAL A 102 -12.73 20.85 27.01
N ASP A 103 -12.24 21.05 28.24
CA ASP A 103 -12.72 20.31 29.40
C ASP A 103 -14.23 20.52 29.58
N LEU A 104 -14.96 19.42 29.76
CA LEU A 104 -16.41 19.44 29.94
C LEU A 104 -16.79 20.02 31.30
N ASP A 105 -17.85 20.83 31.33
CA ASP A 105 -18.46 21.40 32.54
C ASP A 105 -19.78 20.70 32.94
N ALA A 106 -20.30 19.83 32.07
CA ALA A 106 -21.50 19.03 32.27
C ALA A 106 -21.41 17.70 31.50
N ALA A 107 -22.34 16.77 31.77
CA ALA A 107 -22.40 15.50 31.07
C ALA A 107 -22.64 15.71 29.57
N TYR A 108 -21.89 14.99 28.74
CA TYR A 108 -21.91 15.12 27.30
C TYR A 108 -21.75 13.75 26.63
N GLU A 109 -22.46 13.59 25.51
CA GLU A 109 -22.44 12.36 24.71
C GLU A 109 -22.13 12.73 23.26
N PHE A 110 -21.28 11.93 22.62
CA PHE A 110 -20.92 12.11 21.22
C PHE A 110 -20.66 10.78 20.53
N ASP A 111 -20.90 10.79 19.23
CA ASP A 111 -20.74 9.60 18.39
C ASP A 111 -19.40 9.65 17.67
N VAL A 112 -18.68 8.55 17.77
CA VAL A 112 -17.44 8.33 17.02
C VAL A 112 -17.72 7.24 16.02
N THR A 113 -17.48 7.51 14.73
CA THR A 113 -17.61 6.50 13.67
C THR A 113 -16.26 6.29 13.02
N ILE A 114 -15.77 5.05 13.06
CA ILE A 114 -14.51 4.63 12.42
C ILE A 114 -14.73 3.29 11.75
N ASN A 115 -14.30 3.17 10.50
CA ASN A 115 -14.43 1.94 9.70
C ASN A 115 -15.89 1.41 9.68
N GLY A 116 -16.86 2.32 9.53
CA GLY A 116 -18.30 2.00 9.55
C GLY A 116 -18.88 1.62 10.91
N VAL A 117 -18.08 1.56 11.97
CA VAL A 117 -18.52 1.26 13.34
C VAL A 117 -18.74 2.55 14.10
N THR A 118 -20.00 2.88 14.38
CA THR A 118 -20.38 3.98 15.27
C THR A 118 -20.43 3.51 16.72
N LYS A 119 -19.81 4.26 17.63
CA LYS A 119 -19.88 4.08 19.07
C LYS A 119 -20.34 5.36 19.74
N HIS A 120 -21.29 5.22 20.64
CA HIS A 120 -21.75 6.29 21.52
C HIS A 120 -20.79 6.38 22.72
N ILE A 121 -20.11 7.52 22.88
CA ILE A 121 -19.22 7.80 24.00
C ILE A 121 -19.91 8.73 24.96
N THR A 122 -19.98 8.33 26.23
CA THR A 122 -20.60 9.12 27.30
C THR A 122 -19.55 9.57 28.30
N MET A 123 -19.60 10.85 28.65
CA MET A 123 -18.74 11.49 29.65
C MET A 123 -19.60 12.23 30.68
N ASN A 124 -19.27 12.07 31.96
CA ASN A 124 -20.09 12.61 33.04
C ASN A 124 -19.84 14.10 33.37
N GLY A 125 -18.81 14.73 32.79
CA GLY A 125 -18.48 16.15 32.99
C GLY A 125 -18.02 16.54 34.39
N THR A 126 -17.85 15.58 35.31
CA THR A 126 -17.44 15.84 36.70
C THR A 126 -16.11 15.16 37.01
N THR A 127 -16.08 13.84 37.02
CA THR A 127 -14.84 13.05 37.14
C THR A 127 -14.23 12.71 35.79
N GLU A 128 -15.05 12.66 34.74
CA GLU A 128 -14.67 12.38 33.36
C GLU A 128 -14.89 13.65 32.53
N LYS A 129 -13.89 14.54 32.54
CA LYS A 129 -14.02 15.88 31.92
C LYS A 129 -12.91 16.22 30.93
N ASP A 130 -11.72 15.69 31.14
CA ASP A 130 -10.54 16.05 30.35
C ASP A 130 -10.35 15.14 29.14
N LYS A 131 -9.43 15.57 28.26
CA LYS A 131 -9.04 14.83 27.06
C LYS A 131 -8.47 13.43 27.33
N SER A 132 -7.88 13.19 28.49
CA SER A 132 -7.34 11.87 28.87
C SER A 132 -8.47 10.87 29.14
N HIS A 133 -9.54 11.32 29.80
CA HIS A 133 -10.74 10.51 30.03
C HIS A 133 -11.46 10.20 28.72
N ALA A 134 -11.60 11.19 27.84
CA ALA A 134 -12.15 11.00 26.49
C ALA A 134 -11.34 9.96 25.71
N LEU A 135 -10.01 10.10 25.72
CA LEU A 135 -9.09 9.16 25.08
C LEU A 135 -9.24 7.74 25.61
N ALA A 136 -9.32 7.58 26.93
CA ALA A 136 -9.48 6.27 27.56
C ALA A 136 -10.82 5.62 27.20
N LYS A 137 -11.91 6.40 27.19
CA LYS A 137 -13.26 5.91 26.81
C LYS A 137 -13.31 5.50 25.35
N ILE A 138 -12.74 6.30 24.45
CA ILE A 138 -12.66 5.97 23.03
C ILE A 138 -11.82 4.70 22.83
N ASN A 139 -10.63 4.61 23.42
CA ASN A 139 -9.79 3.41 23.32
C ASN A 139 -10.47 2.16 23.90
N ALA A 140 -11.21 2.29 25.00
CA ALA A 140 -11.99 1.20 25.57
C ALA A 140 -13.15 0.78 24.64
N ALA A 141 -13.85 1.73 24.04
CA ALA A 141 -14.98 1.46 23.13
C ALA A 141 -14.54 0.84 21.79
N PHE A 142 -13.31 1.14 21.35
CA PHE A 142 -12.73 0.68 20.08
C PHE A 142 -11.58 -0.32 20.26
N THR A 143 -11.51 -1.04 21.39
CA THR A 143 -10.45 -2.02 21.64
C THR A 143 -10.38 -3.05 20.51
N GLY A 144 -9.20 -3.17 19.88
CA GLY A 144 -8.96 -4.05 18.73
C GLY A 144 -9.36 -3.45 17.36
N ILE A 145 -10.13 -2.36 17.32
CA ILE A 145 -10.65 -1.74 16.09
C ILE A 145 -9.91 -0.45 15.75
N ALA A 146 -9.66 0.41 16.73
CA ALA A 146 -8.96 1.68 16.54
C ALA A 146 -8.24 2.13 17.81
N THR A 147 -7.22 2.98 17.65
CA THR A 147 -6.51 3.64 18.73
C THR A 147 -6.68 5.15 18.64
N ALA A 148 -7.09 5.76 19.75
CA ALA A 148 -7.15 7.19 19.91
C ALA A 148 -5.85 7.69 20.55
N THR A 149 -5.26 8.73 19.97
CA THR A 149 -4.09 9.47 20.45
C THR A 149 -4.38 10.97 20.48
N LEU A 150 -3.51 11.75 21.13
CA LEU A 150 -3.62 13.21 21.15
C LEU A 150 -2.69 13.81 20.10
N ASN A 151 -3.23 14.71 19.28
CA ASN A 151 -2.44 15.58 18.43
C ASN A 151 -2.55 17.02 18.97
N GLY A 152 -1.70 17.33 19.95
CA GLY A 152 -1.81 18.56 20.74
C GLY A 152 -3.04 18.53 21.67
N ASN A 153 -4.03 19.39 21.37
CA ASN A 153 -5.32 19.41 22.07
C ASN A 153 -6.44 18.70 21.32
N LYS A 154 -6.18 18.19 20.11
CA LYS A 154 -7.16 17.44 19.33
C LYS A 154 -7.10 15.96 19.63
N ILE A 155 -8.24 15.29 19.51
CA ILE A 155 -8.31 13.83 19.58
C ILE A 155 -8.18 13.31 18.16
N LYS A 156 -7.11 12.56 17.91
CA LYS A 156 -6.89 11.82 16.67
C LYS A 156 -7.19 10.35 16.91
N ILE A 157 -7.95 9.72 16.04
CA ILE A 157 -8.26 8.30 16.13
C ILE A 157 -7.82 7.62 14.84
N THR A 158 -7.10 6.52 14.97
CA THR A 158 -6.47 5.78 13.87
C THR A 158 -6.94 4.34 13.92
N ALA A 159 -7.41 3.80 12.79
CA ALA A 159 -7.81 2.39 12.72
C ALA A 159 -6.63 1.44 13.04
N SER A 160 -6.94 0.35 13.74
CA SER A 160 -5.96 -0.69 14.08
C SER A 160 -5.54 -1.46 12.83
N GLU A 161 -6.50 -1.74 11.96
CA GLU A 161 -6.33 -2.40 10.67
C GLU A 161 -6.48 -1.41 9.53
N VAL A 162 -6.04 -1.83 8.35
CA VAL A 162 -6.09 -1.02 7.15
C VAL A 162 -7.41 -1.30 6.45
N GLY A 163 -8.35 -0.35 6.45
CA GLY A 163 -9.69 -0.59 5.90
C GLY A 163 -10.61 0.63 5.82
N ASN A 164 -11.18 0.76 4.62
CA ASN A 164 -12.29 1.56 4.10
C ASN A 164 -12.83 2.73 4.94
N GLY A 165 -12.51 3.95 4.50
CA GLY A 165 -13.37 5.10 4.73
C GLY A 165 -12.59 6.41 4.73
N SER A 166 -12.85 7.24 3.73
CA SER A 166 -12.66 8.68 3.89
C SER A 166 -13.38 9.14 5.15
N VAL A 167 -12.71 9.92 5.99
CA VAL A 167 -13.37 10.76 7.00
C VAL A 167 -14.28 11.77 6.33
#